data_AF-A0A523WH81-F1
#
_entry.id   AF-A0A523WH81-F1
#
_cell.length_a   1.000
_cell.length_b   1.000
_cell.length_c   1.000
_cell.angle_alpha   90.00
_cell.angle_beta   90.00
_cell.angle_gamma   90.00
#
_symmetry.space_group_name_H-M   'P 1'
#
loop_
_entity.id
_entity.type
_entity.pdbx_description
1 polymer ?
#
loop_
_entity_poly.entity_id
_entity_poly.type
_entity_poly.pdbx_seq_one_letter_code
_entity_poly.pdbx_strand_id
1 'polypeptide(L)' 'EQKAATYKMEEGVSCEACHGPGEFYKSMKVMKSRELALEKGMIIPDEALCQSCHNPESPTYKEFKFAEAVKQIAHPTPEK' A
#
# COMPACT_ATOMS: atom_id res chain seq x y z
N GLU A 1 7.87 -9.15 15.17
CA GLU A 1 8.18 -7.74 14.87
C GLU A 1 8.99 -7.67 13.58
N GLN A 2 8.42 -7.18 12.49
CA GLN A 2 9.12 -7.08 11.21
C GLN A 2 9.91 -5.76 11.18
N LYS A 3 11.22 -5.83 11.45
CA LYS A 3 12.14 -4.71 11.26
C LYS A 3 12.51 -4.60 9.79
N ALA A 4 11.85 -3.70 9.05
CA ALA A 4 12.45 -3.17 7.83
C ALA A 4 13.51 -2.14 8.28
N ALA A 5 14.80 -2.43 8.07
CA ALA A 5 15.92 -1.66 8.62
C ALA A 5 16.20 -0.33 7.89
N THR A 6 15.41 0.02 6.86
CA THR A 6 15.77 1.09 5.92
C THR A 6 14.74 2.20 5.75
N TYR A 7 13.55 2.11 6.37
CA TYR A 7 12.54 3.16 6.23
C TYR A 7 12.69 4.23 7.32
N LYS A 8 12.56 5.49 6.95
CA LYS A 8 12.50 6.61 7.91
C LYS A 8 11.09 7.16 7.99
N MET A 9 10.71 7.62 9.19
CA MET A 9 9.40 8.26 9.41
C MET A 9 9.17 9.48 8.49
N GLU A 10 10.25 10.16 8.04
CA GLU A 10 10.13 11.32 7.16
C GLU A 10 9.77 10.97 5.71
N GLU A 11 9.81 9.69 5.31
CA GLU A 11 9.49 9.23 3.96
C GLU A 11 7.99 9.25 3.67
N GLY A 12 7.16 9.54 4.68
CA GLY A 12 5.71 9.63 4.54
C GLY A 12 5.08 8.27 4.21
N VAL A 13 4.07 8.27 3.36
CA VAL A 13 3.38 7.05 2.94
C VAL A 13 4.17 6.39 1.80
N SER A 14 4.75 5.21 2.07
CA SER A 14 5.48 4.40 1.09
C SER A 14 4.60 3.31 0.47
N CYS A 15 5.14 2.59 -0.52
CA CYS A 15 4.50 1.43 -1.14
C CYS A 15 4.06 0.39 -0.10
N GLU A 16 4.91 0.16 0.91
CA GLU A 16 4.74 -0.83 1.96
C GLU A 16 3.62 -0.48 2.93
N ALA A 17 3.29 0.82 3.05
CA ALA A 17 2.15 1.26 3.86
C ALA A 17 0.81 0.71 3.32
N CYS A 18 0.73 0.47 2.00
CA CYS A 18 -0.45 -0.07 1.34
C CYS A 18 -0.33 -1.56 0.98
N HIS A 19 0.86 -2.00 0.59
CA HIS A 19 1.06 -3.33 0.00
C HIS A 19 1.83 -4.31 0.90
N GLY A 20 2.24 -3.89 2.09
CA GLY A 20 3.06 -4.71 2.98
C GLY A 20 4.53 -4.76 2.55
N PRO A 21 5.35 -5.62 3.17
CA PRO A 21 6.81 -5.60 2.99
C PRO A 21 7.25 -6.05 1.59
N GLY A 22 7.64 -5.07 0.75
CA GLY A 22 8.08 -5.26 -0.63
C GLY A 22 9.27 -6.21 -0.83
N GLU A 23 10.07 -6.42 0.21
CA GLU A 23 11.24 -7.31 0.16
C GLU A 23 10.90 -8.73 -0.29
N PHE A 24 9.71 -9.24 0.06
CA PHE A 24 9.33 -10.62 -0.22
C PHE A 24 8.79 -10.84 -1.64
N TYR A 25 8.39 -9.78 -2.34
CA TYR A 25 7.82 -9.86 -3.69
C TYR A 25 8.53 -9.00 -4.74
N LYS A 26 9.66 -8.36 -4.40
CA LYS A 26 10.47 -7.56 -5.35
C LYS A 26 11.21 -8.35 -6.44
N SER A 27 11.36 -9.67 -6.30
CA SER A 27 12.06 -10.45 -7.34
C SER A 27 11.23 -10.50 -8.63
N MET A 28 11.87 -10.42 -9.81
CA MET A 28 11.14 -10.40 -11.09
C MET A 28 10.23 -11.61 -11.30
N LYS A 29 10.59 -12.78 -10.75
CA LYS A 29 9.76 -13.99 -10.80
C LYS A 29 8.45 -13.83 -10.03
N VAL A 30 8.50 -13.19 -8.86
CA VAL A 30 7.33 -12.98 -8.00
C VAL A 30 6.54 -11.74 -8.45
N MET A 31 7.21 -10.61 -8.69
CA MET A 31 6.58 -9.34 -9.07
C MET A 31 5.69 -9.43 -10.31
N LYS A 32 6.03 -10.29 -11.28
CA LYS A 32 5.24 -10.50 -12.50
C LYS A 32 3.97 -11.32 -12.28
N SER A 33 3.82 -11.99 -11.13
CA SER A 33 2.65 -12.79 -10.78
C SER A 33 2.00 -12.23 -9.52
N ARG A 34 0.82 -11.65 -9.68
CA ARG A 34 0.04 -11.15 -8.54
C ARG A 34 -0.23 -12.25 -7.51
N GLU A 35 -0.55 -13.46 -7.96
CA GLU A 35 -0.80 -14.61 -7.10
C GLU A 35 0.43 -14.93 -6.22
N LEU A 36 1.60 -15.08 -6.83
CA LEU A 36 2.84 -15.33 -6.08
C LEU A 36 3.19 -14.17 -5.14
N ALA A 37 2.93 -12.92 -5.53
CA ALA A 37 3.16 -11.77 -4.67
C ALA A 37 2.25 -11.81 -3.43
N LEU A 38 0.97 -12.14 -3.59
CA LEU A 38 0.02 -12.30 -2.49
C LEU A 38 0.45 -13.44 -1.55
N GLU A 39 0.86 -14.58 -2.09
CA GLU A 39 1.40 -15.70 -1.29
C GLU A 39 2.65 -15.31 -0.50
N LYS A 40 3.44 -14.35 -1.01
CA LYS A 40 4.65 -13.84 -0.37
C LYS A 40 4.39 -12.67 0.58
N GLY A 41 3.13 -12.32 0.85
CA GLY A 41 2.76 -11.32 1.84
C GLY A 41 2.47 -9.94 1.26
N MET A 42 2.29 -9.80 -0.05
CA MET A 42 1.69 -8.60 -0.62
C MET A 42 0.25 -8.46 -0.13
N ILE A 43 -0.16 -7.23 0.19
CA ILE A 43 -1.51 -6.88 0.60
C ILE A 43 -2.19 -6.13 -0.55
N ILE A 44 -3.47 -6.44 -0.78
CA ILE A 44 -4.35 -5.58 -1.59
C ILE A 44 -5.06 -4.66 -0.61
N PRO A 45 -4.76 -3.35 -0.61
CA PRO A 45 -5.38 -2.43 0.31
C PRO A 45 -6.88 -2.35 0.05
N ASP A 46 -7.65 -2.23 1.11
CA ASP A 46 -9.08 -1.98 1.09
C ASP A 46 -9.40 -0.66 1.82
N GLU A 47 -10.69 -0.33 1.90
CA GLU A 47 -11.13 0.89 2.55
C GLU A 47 -10.79 0.93 4.05
N ALA A 48 -10.79 -0.23 4.71
CA ALA A 48 -10.49 -0.31 6.14
C ALA A 48 -9.04 0.12 6.42
N LEU A 49 -8.08 -0.29 5.56
CA LEU A 49 -6.71 0.20 5.66
C LEU A 49 -6.63 1.72 5.49
N CYS A 50 -7.34 2.30 4.53
CA CYS A 50 -7.32 3.74 4.33
C CYS A 50 -7.91 4.50 5.53
N GLN A 51 -8.98 3.96 6.13
CA GLN A 51 -9.62 4.53 7.30
C GLN A 51 -8.78 4.38 8.58
N SER A 52 -7.68 3.61 8.60
CA SER A 52 -6.77 3.59 9.75
C SER A 52 -6.10 4.95 10.00
N CYS A 53 -5.95 5.76 8.96
CA CYS A 53 -5.36 7.11 9.02
C CYS A 53 -6.35 8.20 8.59
N HIS A 54 -7.25 7.90 7.64
CA HIS A 54 -8.27 8.84 7.16
C HIS A 54 -9.56 8.75 7.99
N ASN A 55 -9.45 9.04 9.29
CA ASN A 55 -10.56 8.99 10.25
C ASN A 55 -10.62 10.26 11.10
N PRO A 56 -11.74 10.49 11.83
CA PRO A 56 -11.93 11.69 12.66
C PRO A 56 -10.91 11.90 13.77
N GLU A 57 -10.13 10.87 14.16
CA GLU A 57 -9.07 11.00 15.17
C GLU A 57 -7.79 11.63 14.59
N SER A 58 -7.67 11.69 13.26
CA SER A 58 -6.55 12.35 12.59
C SER A 58 -6.57 13.86 12.83
N PRO A 59 -5.47 14.49 13.28
CA PRO A 59 -5.42 15.93 13.58
C PRO A 59 -5.79 16.83 12.41
N THR A 60 -5.69 16.31 11.19
CA THR A 60 -5.94 17.03 9.93
C THR A 60 -7.15 16.46 9.18
N TYR A 61 -8.03 15.72 9.86
CA TYR A 61 -9.15 15.03 9.24
C TYR A 61 -10.03 15.97 8.40
N LYS A 62 -10.36 15.48 7.22
CA LYS A 62 -11.40 15.98 6.32
C LYS A 62 -12.19 14.77 5.84
N GLU A 63 -13.43 15.01 5.40
CA GLU A 63 -14.27 13.97 4.81
C GLU A 63 -13.47 13.16 3.77
N PHE A 64 -13.39 11.85 3.96
CA PHE A 64 -12.62 10.95 3.12
C PHE A 64 -13.56 10.16 2.21
N LYS A 65 -13.45 10.38 0.90
CA LYS A 65 -14.22 9.66 -0.11
C LYS A 65 -13.34 8.59 -0.75
N PHE A 66 -13.36 7.39 -0.20
CA PHE A 66 -12.50 6.28 -0.63
C PHE A 66 -12.54 6.03 -2.15
N ALA A 67 -13.74 5.95 -2.74
CA ALA A 67 -13.91 5.70 -4.17
C ALA A 67 -13.30 6.77 -5.08
N GLU A 68 -13.17 8.02 -4.60
CA GLU A 68 -12.51 9.10 -5.34
C GLU A 68 -10.98 9.06 -5.11
N ALA A 69 -10.55 8.86 -3.87
CA ALA A 69 -9.14 8.83 -3.48
C ALA A 69 -8.37 7.68 -4.16
N VAL A 70 -8.94 6.47 -4.20
CA VAL A 70 -8.30 5.29 -4.83
C VAL A 70 -8.03 5.52 -6.32
N LYS A 71 -8.90 6.27 -7.01
CA LYS A 71 -8.70 6.58 -8.44
C LYS A 71 -7.47 7.47 -8.66
N GLN A 72 -7.13 8.33 -7.71
CA GLN A 72 -5.98 9.23 -7.82
C GLN A 72 -4.64 8.53 -7.63
N ILE A 73 -4.62 7.42 -6.87
CA ILE A 73 -3.40 6.66 -6.56
C ILE A 73 -3.29 5.36 -7.37
N ALA A 74 -4.29 5.04 -8.20
CA ALA A 74 -4.31 3.81 -8.98
C ALA A 74 -3.12 3.75 -9.96
N HIS A 75 -2.40 2.64 -9.94
CA HIS A 75 -1.30 2.34 -10.85
C HIS A 75 -1.62 1.09 -11.68
N PRO A 76 -2.48 1.21 -12.73
CA PRO A 76 -2.84 0.09 -13.58
C PRO A 76 -1.64 -0.37 -14.41
N THR A 77 -1.62 -1.66 -14.75
CA THR A 77 -0.64 -2.18 -15.72
C THR A 77 -0.87 -1.49 -17.08
N PRO A 78 0.17 -0.89 -17.69
CA PRO A 78 0.03 -0.25 -19.00
C PRO A 78 -0.50 -1.21 -20.05
N GLU A 79 -1.30 -0.68 -20.98
CA GLU A 79 -1.67 -1.40 -22.19
C GLU A 79 -0.42 -1.66 -23.05
N LYS A 80 -0.41 -2.78 -23.78
CA LYS A 80 0.73 -3.24 -24.58
C LYS A 80 0.95 -2.43 -25.84
#